data_AF-A0A856MDQ0-F1
#
_entry.id   AF-A0A856MDQ0-F1
#
_cell.length_a   1.000
_cell.length_b   1.000
_cell.length_c   1.000
_cell.angle_alpha   90.00
_cell.angle_beta   90.00
_cell.angle_gamma   90.00
#
_symmetry.space_group_name_H-M   'P 1'
#
loop_
_entity.id
_entity.type
_entity.pdbx_description
1 polymer ?
#
loop_
_entity_poly.entity_id
_entity_poly.type
_entity_poly.pdbx_seq_one_letter_code
_entity_poly.pdbx_strand_id
1 'polypeptide(L)'
;MSGTLTLRNNTIFKQDPTFQDKEQVTRQANDKIPFSWIEIKDYKGISFGQHQHLEVHIEGNGIVSDQGNSRQTWFVNTKDVARID
;
A
#
# COMPACT_ATOMS: atom_id res chain seq x y z
N MET A 1 -9.04 -5.99 10.31
CA MET A 1 -8.62 -7.40 10.26
C MET A 1 -7.14 -7.38 9.94
N SER A 2 -6.31 -8.02 10.76
CA SER A 2 -4.89 -8.19 10.45
C SER A 2 -4.69 -9.39 9.54
N GLY A 3 -3.58 -9.41 8.81
CA GLY A 3 -3.34 -10.43 7.80
C GLY A 3 -2.02 -10.24 7.07
N THR A 4 -1.85 -10.96 5.96
CA THR A 4 -0.68 -10.88 5.08
C THR A 4 -1.09 -10.49 3.66
N LEU A 5 -0.50 -9.40 3.17
CA LEU A 5 -0.63 -8.95 1.79
C LEU A 5 0.49 -9.58 0.95
N THR A 6 0.14 -10.41 -0.02
CA THR A 6 1.11 -10.98 -0.97
C THR A 6 1.10 -10.19 -2.28
N LEU A 7 2.25 -9.72 -2.72
CA LEU A 7 2.39 -8.94 -3.94
C LEU A 7 2.56 -9.84 -5.18
N ARG A 8 1.88 -9.49 -6.26
CA ARG A 8 2.00 -10.14 -7.58
C ARG A 8 3.22 -9.63 -8.35
N ASN A 9 3.46 -8.32 -8.30
CA ASN A 9 4.47 -7.61 -9.08
C ASN A 9 5.38 -6.80 -8.16
N ASN A 10 6.43 -6.21 -8.74
CA ASN A 10 7.13 -5.11 -8.09
C ASN A 10 6.12 -3.96 -7.90
N THR A 11 5.87 -3.61 -6.65
CA THR A 11 4.74 -2.75 -6.28
C THR A 11 5.25 -1.48 -5.61
N ILE A 12 4.74 -0.34 -6.04
CA ILE A 12 5.03 0.94 -5.41
C ILE A 12 3.98 1.21 -4.34
N PHE A 13 4.45 1.38 -3.11
CA PHE A 13 3.68 1.85 -1.97
C PHE A 13 3.80 3.38 -1.94
N LYS A 14 2.69 4.10 -1.87
CA LYS A 14 2.65 5.58 -1.91
C LYS A 14 1.91 6.17 -0.72
N GLN A 15 2.20 7.41 -0.33
CA GLN A 15 1.39 8.12 0.67
C GLN A 15 0.14 8.80 0.04
N ASP A 16 0.16 9.05 -1.26
CA ASP A 16 -0.95 9.56 -2.06
C ASP A 16 -1.20 8.66 -3.30
N PRO A 17 -2.40 8.07 -3.46
CA PRO A 17 -2.73 7.19 -4.59
C PRO A 17 -3.03 7.93 -5.90
N THR A 18 -3.15 9.25 -5.87
CA THR A 18 -3.65 10.08 -6.99
C THR A 18 -2.54 10.91 -7.65
N PHE A 19 -1.40 11.09 -6.98
CA PHE A 19 -0.26 11.85 -7.49
C PHE A 19 0.99 10.97 -7.69
N GLN A 20 1.96 11.47 -8.46
CA GLN A 20 3.36 11.09 -8.28
C GLN A 20 3.81 11.71 -6.95
N ASP A 21 3.42 11.06 -5.86
CA ASP A 21 3.86 11.44 -4.53
C ASP A 21 5.39 11.35 -4.45
N LYS A 22 5.98 12.24 -3.66
CA LYS A 22 7.43 12.15 -3.38
C LYS A 22 7.71 11.01 -2.41
N GLU A 23 6.78 10.66 -1.52
CA GLU A 23 7.02 9.63 -0.51
C GLU A 23 6.50 8.26 -0.97
N GLN A 24 7.44 7.37 -1.28
CA GLN A 24 7.16 6.04 -1.81
C GLN A 24 8.21 5.02 -1.41
N VAL A 25 7.90 3.73 -1.60
CA VAL A 25 8.86 2.63 -1.53
C VAL A 25 8.45 1.53 -2.50
N THR A 26 9.45 0.90 -3.13
CA THR A 26 9.20 -0.26 -4.00
C THR A 26 9.43 -1.56 -3.24
N ARG A 27 8.40 -2.42 -3.24
CA ARG A 27 8.46 -3.79 -2.70
C ARG A 27 8.51 -4.79 -3.85
N GLN A 28 9.20 -5.90 -3.64
CA GLN A 28 9.43 -6.87 -4.70
C GLN A 28 8.22 -7.77 -4.92
N ALA A 29 8.09 -8.32 -6.13
CA ALA A 29 7.10 -9.36 -6.40
C ALA A 29 7.25 -10.54 -5.42
N ASN A 30 6.12 -11.13 -5.03
CA ASN A 30 6.00 -12.19 -4.02
C ASN A 30 6.35 -11.79 -2.58
N ASP A 31 6.66 -10.51 -2.30
CA ASP A 31 6.81 -10.04 -0.93
C ASP A 31 5.50 -10.30 -0.16
N LYS A 32 5.68 -10.76 1.09
CA LYS A 32 4.61 -10.98 2.06
C LYS A 32 4.69 -9.91 3.13
N ILE A 33 3.68 -9.03 3.16
CA ILE A 33 3.68 -7.85 4.02
C ILE A 33 2.58 -8.01 5.07
N PRO A 34 2.93 -8.15 6.36
CA PRO A 34 1.94 -8.21 7.41
C PRO A 34 1.26 -6.85 7.58
N PHE A 35 -0.07 -6.85 7.69
CA PHE A 35 -0.88 -5.64 7.88
C PHE A 35 -1.83 -5.80 9.07
N SER A 36 -2.12 -4.70 9.77
CA SER A 36 -3.13 -4.65 10.83
C SER A 36 -4.54 -4.43 10.29
N TRP A 37 -4.67 -3.65 9.21
CA TRP A 37 -5.93 -3.45 8.51
C TRP A 37 -5.71 -2.99 7.05
N ILE A 38 -6.75 -3.22 6.24
CA ILE A 38 -6.88 -2.71 4.88
C ILE A 38 -8.23 -2.01 4.77
N GLU A 39 -8.26 -0.85 4.12
CA GLU A 39 -9.47 -0.08 3.87
C GLU A 39 -9.64 0.21 2.37
N ILE A 40 -10.87 0.06 1.89
CA ILE A 40 -11.34 0.52 0.57
C ILE A 40 -12.09 1.82 0.84
N LYS A 41 -11.60 2.93 0.30
CA LYS A 41 -12.16 4.27 0.54
C LYS A 41 -12.00 5.17 -0.67
N ASP A 42 -12.82 6.21 -0.70
CA ASP A 42 -12.59 7.37 -1.55
C ASP A 42 -11.46 8.24 -0.94
N TYR A 43 -10.66 8.88 -1.79
CA TYR A 43 -9.53 9.69 -1.37
C TYR A 43 -9.56 11.07 -2.03
N LYS A 44 -9.60 12.14 -1.22
CA LYS A 44 -9.65 13.54 -1.67
C LYS A 44 -10.74 13.82 -2.73
N GLY A 45 -11.91 13.18 -2.59
CA GLY A 45 -13.03 13.32 -3.52
C GLY A 45 -12.91 12.50 -4.82
N ILE A 46 -11.85 11.71 -4.97
CA ILE A 46 -11.68 10.74 -6.05
C ILE A 46 -12.18 9.39 -5.55
N SER A 47 -13.07 8.75 -6.30
CA SER A 47 -13.67 7.50 -5.85
C SER A 47 -12.68 6.34 -5.92
N PHE A 48 -12.86 5.33 -5.06
CA PHE A 48 -12.03 4.12 -5.09
C PHE A 48 -11.93 3.50 -6.48
N GLY A 49 -13.05 3.46 -7.23
CA GLY A 49 -13.09 2.91 -8.58
C GLY A 49 -12.18 3.63 -9.58
N GLN A 50 -11.86 4.90 -9.32
CA GLN A 50 -10.98 5.72 -10.16
C GLN A 50 -9.50 5.54 -9.79
N HIS A 51 -9.14 5.60 -8.50
CA HIS A 51 -7.73 5.48 -8.11
C HIS A 51 -7.28 4.02 -7.93
N GLN A 52 -8.15 3.08 -7.57
CA GLN A 52 -7.88 1.64 -7.47
C GLN A 52 -6.74 1.24 -6.52
N HIS A 53 -6.52 2.00 -5.45
CA HIS A 53 -5.52 1.69 -4.42
C HIS A 53 -6.16 1.37 -3.08
N LEU A 54 -5.70 0.31 -2.45
CA LEU A 54 -6.04 -0.05 -1.07
C LEU A 54 -5.23 0.81 -0.10
N GLU A 55 -5.86 1.34 0.95
CA GLU A 55 -5.13 1.87 2.09
C GLU A 55 -4.77 0.70 3.01
N VAL A 56 -3.47 0.48 3.22
CA VAL A 56 -2.93 -0.66 3.97
C VAL A 56 -2.14 -0.11 5.14
N HIS A 57 -2.47 -0.53 6.35
CA HIS A 57 -1.70 -0.21 7.54
C HIS A 57 -0.83 -1.41 7.94
N ILE A 58 0.47 -1.26 7.77
CA ILE A 58 1.48 -2.29 8.02
C ILE A 58 1.67 -2.51 9.52
N GLU A 59 1.83 -3.78 9.92
CA GLU A 59 2.11 -4.11 11.32
C GLU A 59 3.49 -3.62 11.78
N GLY A 60 3.66 -3.46 13.09
CA GLY A 60 4.96 -3.11 13.70
C GLY A 60 5.41 -1.70 13.33
N ASN A 61 6.68 -1.55 12.97
CA ASN A 61 7.29 -0.23 12.71
C ASN A 61 6.99 0.35 11.31
N GLY A 62 6.22 -0.38 10.49
CA GLY A 62 5.91 0.01 9.12
C GLY A 62 7.03 -0.31 8.13
N ILE A 63 7.04 0.40 7.01
CA ILE A 63 8.04 0.29 5.94
C ILE A 63 8.77 1.64 5.84
N VAL A 64 10.10 1.57 5.68
CA VAL A 64 10.93 2.75 5.45
C VAL A 64 10.80 3.18 4.00
N SER A 65 10.45 4.44 3.77
CA SER A 65 10.35 5.05 2.44
C SER A 65 11.71 5.20 1.78
N ASP A 66 11.73 5.43 0.46
CA ASP A 66 12.94 5.78 -0.29
C ASP A 66 13.58 7.09 0.21
N GLN A 67 12.84 7.89 1.00
CA GLN A 67 13.29 9.13 1.65
C GLN A 67 13.79 8.90 3.09
N GLY A 68 13.76 7.66 3.59
CA GLY A 68 14.26 7.29 4.92
C GLY A 68 13.24 7.44 6.07
N ASN A 69 11.98 7.76 5.77
CA ASN A 69 10.94 7.88 6.80
C ASN A 69 10.24 6.55 7.04
N SER A 70 10.05 6.15 8.30
CA SER A 70 9.21 4.99 8.61
C SER A 70 7.74 5.37 8.56
N ARG A 71 6.94 4.68 7.74
CA ARG A 71 5.49 4.87 7.63
C ARG A 71 4.76 3.56 7.77
N GLN A 72 3.64 3.57 8.48
CA GLN A 72 2.79 2.40 8.66
C GLN A 72 1.67 2.34 7.62
N THR A 73 1.07 3.47 7.28
CA THR A 73 -0.04 3.51 6.31
C THR A 73 0.49 3.79 4.92
N TRP A 74 0.04 3.03 3.93
CA TRP A 74 0.44 3.14 2.53
C TRP A 74 -0.73 2.84 1.61
N PHE A 75 -0.71 3.45 0.42
CA PHE A 75 -1.60 3.10 -0.67
C PHE A 75 -0.92 2.14 -1.65
N VAL A 76 -1.61 1.05 -1.97
CA VAL A 76 -1.10 -0.05 -2.81
C VAL A 76 -2.07 -0.31 -3.95
N ASN A 77 -1.58 -0.38 -5.18
CA ASN A 77 -2.43 -0.64 -6.34
C ASN A 77 -3.03 -2.06 -6.25
N THR A 78 -4.35 -2.16 -6.36
CA THR A 78 -5.07 -3.44 -6.32
C THR A 78 -4.61 -4.44 -7.37
N LYS A 79 -4.13 -3.99 -8.53
CA LYS A 79 -3.66 -4.87 -9.62
C LYS A 79 -2.34 -5.60 -9.28
N ASP A 80 -1.57 -5.01 -8.36
CA ASP A 80 -0.29 -5.56 -7.93
C ASP A 80 -0.43 -6.47 -6.70
N VAL A 81 -1.63 -6.60 -6.14
CA VAL A 81 -1.92 -7.52 -5.05
C VAL A 81 -2.30 -8.89 -5.62
N ALA A 82 -1.58 -9.93 -5.20
CA ALA A 82 -1.87 -11.31 -5.57
C ALA A 82 -2.93 -11.93 -4.66
N ARG A 83 -2.78 -11.73 -3.34
CA ARG A 83 -3.59 -12.38 -2.31
C ARG A 83 -3.59 -11.57 -1.01
N ILE A 84 -4.71 -11.63 -0.31
CA ILE A 84 -4.89 -11.10 1.06
C ILE A 84 -5.33 -12.29 1.91
N ASP A 85 -4.54 -12.62 2.93
CA ASP A 85 -4.76 -13.73 3.86
C ASP A 85 -4.97 -13.24 5.29
#